data_AF-A0A6I3W1I0-F1
#
_entry.id   AF-A0A6I3W1I0-F1
#
_cell.length_a   1.000
_cell.length_b   1.000
_cell.length_c   1.000
_cell.angle_alpha   90.00
_cell.angle_beta   90.00
_cell.angle_gamma   90.00
#
_symmetry.space_group_name_H-M   'P 1'
#
loop_
_entity.id
_entity.type
_entity.pdbx_description
1 polymer ?
#
loop_
_entity_poly.entity_id
_entity_poly.type
_entity_poly.pdbx_seq_one_letter_code
_entity_poly.pdbx_strand_id
1 'polypeptide(L)'
;MVSLWQAHLSFVLLGFVLLSALRFTAPWRPWLLPLLAAVSFIPINELPLAAYVRSFTDDLAISTLVLLAWVGLCRLGVVQPLNGRHRLQVLLLFGALSLMLYPATLGLTYFDPYRWGFNPRPMIVLMGVAALVMLALRNTLAVWMLAAGTLAFALRLKASENYWDYVVDPLLAGYCLVAGVWMLAIAAWLRVHQSPRRALPVKQ
;
A
#
# COMPACT_ATOMS: atom_id res chain seq x y z
N MET A 1 -26.82 3.74 -3.53
CA MET A 1 -26.04 4.19 -4.71
C MET A 1 -24.60 3.81 -4.46
N VAL A 2 -24.05 2.84 -5.21
CA VAL A 2 -22.64 2.45 -5.06
C VAL A 2 -21.79 3.65 -5.44
N SER A 3 -21.06 4.22 -4.50
CA SER A 3 -20.37 5.48 -4.72
C SER A 3 -19.14 5.24 -5.60
N LEU A 4 -19.27 5.51 -6.90
CA LEU A 4 -18.22 5.25 -7.90
C LEU A 4 -16.97 6.13 -7.73
N TRP A 5 -17.01 7.16 -6.87
CA TRP A 5 -15.88 8.08 -6.66
C TRP A 5 -14.58 7.34 -6.33
N GLN A 6 -14.66 6.27 -5.53
CA GLN A 6 -13.49 5.50 -5.16
C GLN A 6 -12.89 4.73 -6.34
N ALA A 7 -13.72 4.24 -7.27
CA ALA A 7 -13.25 3.59 -8.49
C ALA A 7 -12.42 4.56 -9.33
N HIS A 8 -12.92 5.79 -9.52
CA HIS A 8 -12.20 6.84 -10.25
C HIS A 8 -10.90 7.23 -9.55
N LEU A 9 -10.92 7.44 -8.24
CA LEU A 9 -9.72 7.79 -7.47
C LEU A 9 -8.65 6.67 -7.56
N SER A 10 -9.08 5.42 -7.40
CA SER A 10 -8.24 4.24 -7.52
C SER A 10 -7.60 4.14 -8.91
N PHE A 11 -8.41 4.31 -9.96
CA PHE A 11 -7.96 4.30 -11.35
C PHE A 11 -6.89 5.37 -11.61
N VAL A 12 -7.15 6.61 -11.17
CA VAL A 12 -6.23 7.73 -11.37
C VAL A 12 -4.92 7.51 -10.63
N LEU A 13 -4.97 7.15 -9.34
CA LEU A 13 -3.76 6.98 -8.53
C LEU A 13 -2.92 5.78 -8.99
N LEU A 14 -3.55 4.65 -9.27
CA LEU A 14 -2.87 3.45 -9.73
C LEU A 14 -2.27 3.67 -11.13
N GLY A 15 -3.04 4.21 -12.07
CA GLY A 15 -2.57 4.58 -13.40
C GLY A 15 -1.42 5.58 -13.34
N PHE A 16 -1.51 6.59 -12.46
CA PHE A 16 -0.47 7.60 -12.32
C PHE A 16 0.84 7.00 -11.80
N VAL A 17 0.78 6.16 -10.77
CA VAL A 17 1.96 5.50 -10.19
C VAL A 17 2.61 4.57 -11.22
N LEU A 18 1.83 3.79 -11.96
CA LEU A 18 2.32 2.88 -13.00
C LEU A 18 2.97 3.64 -14.16
N LEU A 19 2.30 4.66 -14.72
CA LEU A 19 2.84 5.46 -15.82
C LEU A 19 4.06 6.28 -15.39
N SER A 20 4.08 6.78 -14.15
CA SER A 20 5.22 7.53 -13.60
C SER A 20 6.46 6.68 -13.35
N ALA A 21 6.33 5.34 -13.36
CA ALA A 21 7.48 4.44 -13.31
C ALA A 21 8.31 4.47 -14.60
N LEU A 22 7.70 4.85 -15.73
CA LEU A 22 8.37 4.98 -17.02
C LEU A 22 9.17 6.29 -17.07
N ARG A 23 10.44 6.25 -17.47
CA ARG A 23 11.32 7.43 -17.42
C ARG A 23 10.89 8.54 -18.40
N PHE A 24 10.30 8.18 -19.54
CA PHE A 24 9.88 9.15 -20.57
C PHE A 24 8.66 9.98 -20.17
N THR A 25 7.88 9.53 -19.17
CA THR A 25 6.70 10.27 -18.70
C THR A 25 7.07 11.38 -17.71
N ALA A 26 8.35 11.48 -17.30
CA ALA A 26 8.83 12.46 -16.32
C ALA A 26 8.38 13.92 -16.58
N PRO A 27 8.53 14.50 -17.79
CA PRO A 27 8.07 15.86 -18.04
C PRO A 27 6.54 15.99 -18.07
N TRP A 28 5.83 14.88 -18.31
CA TRP A 28 4.37 14.84 -18.45
C TRP A 28 3.64 14.53 -17.15
N ARG A 29 4.34 14.21 -16.06
CA ARG A 29 3.73 13.75 -14.79
C ARG A 29 2.61 14.68 -14.27
N PRO A 30 2.76 16.02 -14.24
CA PRO A 30 1.68 16.89 -13.78
C PRO A 30 0.40 16.76 -14.62
N TRP A 31 0.55 16.47 -15.92
CA TRP A 31 -0.56 16.33 -16.87
C TRP A 31 -1.20 14.95 -16.85
N LEU A 32 -0.51 13.92 -16.35
CA LEU A 32 -1.06 12.57 -16.27
C LEU A 32 -2.26 12.48 -15.32
N LEU A 33 -2.26 13.21 -14.20
CA LEU A 33 -3.37 13.18 -13.24
C LEU A 33 -4.70 13.67 -13.86
N PRO A 34 -4.80 14.89 -14.43
CA PRO A 34 -6.04 15.34 -15.05
C PRO A 34 -6.40 14.50 -16.28
N LEU A 35 -5.41 14.02 -17.05
CA LEU A 35 -5.65 13.12 -18.18
C LEU A 35 -6.30 11.80 -17.74
N LEU A 36 -5.73 11.13 -16.73
CA LEU A 36 -6.27 9.89 -16.18
C LEU A 36 -7.64 10.11 -15.55
N ALA A 37 -7.86 11.26 -14.91
CA ALA A 37 -9.18 11.63 -14.38
C ALA A 37 -10.21 11.71 -15.51
N ALA A 38 -9.91 12.40 -16.61
CA ALA A 38 -10.79 12.46 -17.78
C ALA A 38 -11.03 11.08 -18.40
N VAL A 39 -9.96 10.30 -18.58
CA VAL A 39 -10.03 8.94 -19.13
C VAL A 39 -10.87 8.00 -18.25
N SER A 40 -10.87 8.19 -16.93
CA SER A 40 -11.64 7.36 -16.00
C SER A 40 -13.15 7.43 -16.21
N PHE A 41 -13.66 8.53 -16.80
CA PHE A 41 -15.08 8.75 -17.10
C PHE A 41 -15.48 8.30 -18.51
N ILE A 42 -14.54 7.86 -19.35
CA ILE A 42 -14.86 7.37 -20.69
C ILE A 42 -15.71 6.10 -20.54
N PRO A 43 -16.96 6.09 -21.05
CA PRO A 43 -17.82 4.92 -20.98
C PRO A 43 -17.37 3.90 -22.03
N ILE A 44 -17.30 2.64 -21.62
CA ILE A 44 -17.15 1.48 -22.48
C ILE A 44 -18.33 0.58 -22.18
N ASN A 45 -19.16 0.23 -23.16
CA ASN A 45 -20.35 -0.61 -22.98
C ASN A 45 -21.19 -0.22 -21.73
N GLU A 46 -21.57 1.06 -21.62
CA GLU A 46 -22.39 1.64 -20.53
C GLU A 46 -21.71 1.79 -19.15
N LEU A 47 -20.48 1.31 -18.97
CA LEU A 47 -19.74 1.46 -17.71
C LEU A 47 -18.52 2.36 -17.89
N PRO A 48 -18.23 3.27 -16.94
CA PRO A 48 -16.99 4.05 -17.00
C PRO A 48 -15.78 3.11 -16.89
N LEU A 49 -14.69 3.45 -17.58
CA LEU A 49 -13.46 2.66 -17.55
C LEU A 49 -12.96 2.36 -16.13
N ALA A 50 -13.16 3.29 -15.19
CA ALA A 50 -12.87 3.08 -13.77
C ALA A 50 -13.63 1.91 -13.13
N ALA A 51 -14.89 1.68 -13.54
CA ALA A 51 -15.71 0.57 -13.04
C ALA A 51 -15.19 -0.79 -13.54
N TYR A 52 -14.62 -0.84 -14.75
CA TYR A 52 -13.96 -2.05 -15.24
C TYR A 52 -12.70 -2.37 -14.46
N VAL A 53 -11.86 -1.39 -14.15
CA VAL A 53 -10.67 -1.67 -13.32
C VAL A 53 -11.09 -2.15 -11.93
N ARG A 54 -12.12 -1.52 -11.35
CA ARG A 54 -12.69 -1.95 -10.08
C ARG A 54 -13.21 -3.39 -10.11
N SER A 55 -13.72 -3.92 -11.22
CA SER A 55 -14.19 -5.31 -11.25
C SER A 55 -13.06 -6.33 -11.08
N PHE A 56 -11.81 -5.95 -11.37
CA PHE A 56 -10.63 -6.80 -11.15
C PHE A 56 -9.95 -6.54 -9.80
N THR A 57 -9.91 -5.28 -9.34
CA THR A 57 -9.18 -4.91 -8.12
C THR A 57 -10.05 -4.82 -6.86
N ASP A 58 -11.36 -4.81 -7.04
CA ASP A 58 -12.34 -4.33 -6.05
C ASP A 58 -12.02 -2.89 -5.56
N ASP A 59 -12.77 -2.40 -4.57
CA ASP A 59 -12.46 -1.16 -3.89
C ASP A 59 -11.19 -1.32 -3.03
N LEU A 60 -10.10 -0.66 -3.43
CA LEU A 60 -8.85 -0.67 -2.67
C LEU A 60 -9.03 -0.28 -1.20
N ALA A 61 -8.15 -0.77 -0.33
CA ALA A 61 -8.05 -0.29 1.03
C ALA A 61 -7.63 1.18 1.03
N ILE A 62 -8.14 1.93 2.00
CA ILE A 62 -7.83 3.35 2.16
C ILE A 62 -6.35 3.54 2.47
N SER A 63 -5.73 2.62 3.22
CA SER A 63 -4.29 2.60 3.42
C SER A 63 -3.51 2.52 2.10
N THR A 64 -4.00 1.74 1.12
CA THR A 64 -3.38 1.65 -0.20
C THR A 64 -3.57 2.91 -1.03
N LEU A 65 -4.75 3.55 -0.95
CA LEU A 65 -4.97 4.86 -1.57
C LEU A 65 -4.02 5.91 -1.00
N VAL A 66 -3.80 5.92 0.32
CA VAL A 66 -2.82 6.81 0.98
C VAL A 66 -1.41 6.51 0.50
N LEU A 67 -1.02 5.24 0.38
CA LEU A 67 0.29 4.85 -0.15
C LEU A 67 0.47 5.31 -1.60
N LEU A 68 -0.52 5.09 -2.48
CA LEU A 68 -0.48 5.51 -3.87
C LEU A 68 -0.42 7.03 -3.99
N ALA A 69 -1.19 7.76 -3.19
CA ALA A 69 -1.15 9.22 -3.13
C ALA A 69 0.23 9.72 -2.68
N TRP A 70 0.81 9.13 -1.63
CA TRP A 70 2.16 9.45 -1.16
C TRP A 70 3.20 9.22 -2.25
N VAL A 71 3.19 8.06 -2.90
CA VAL A 71 4.09 7.76 -4.02
C VAL A 71 3.87 8.76 -5.14
N GLY A 72 2.62 9.11 -5.45
CA GLY A 72 2.30 10.11 -6.45
C GLY A 72 2.92 11.47 -6.15
N LEU A 73 2.78 11.95 -4.92
CA LEU A 73 3.41 13.19 -4.45
C LEU A 73 4.94 13.14 -4.52
N CYS A 74 5.56 11.98 -4.24
CA CYS A 74 6.99 11.79 -4.44
C CYS A 74 7.40 11.87 -5.92
N ARG A 75 6.59 11.31 -6.84
CA ARG A 75 6.87 11.36 -8.29
C ARG A 75 6.74 12.76 -8.87
N LEU A 76 5.90 13.59 -8.26
CA LEU A 76 5.72 15.02 -8.57
C LEU A 76 6.77 15.91 -7.90
N GLY A 77 7.61 15.38 -7.01
CA GLY A 77 8.62 16.17 -6.28
C GLY A 77 8.07 17.01 -5.13
N VAL A 78 6.81 16.80 -4.73
CA VAL A 78 6.16 17.54 -3.64
C VAL A 78 6.62 17.03 -2.27
N VAL A 79 6.86 15.72 -2.16
CA VAL A 79 7.24 15.05 -0.90
C VAL A 79 8.49 14.21 -1.12
N GLN A 80 9.39 14.18 -0.14
CA GLN A 80 10.59 13.36 -0.22
C GLN A 80 10.27 11.86 -0.13
N PRO A 81 10.98 11.00 -0.89
CA PRO A 81 10.85 9.55 -0.75
C PRO A 81 11.14 9.08 0.69
N LEU A 82 10.51 7.98 1.10
CA LEU A 82 10.77 7.37 2.41
C LEU A 82 12.22 6.93 2.51
N ASN A 83 12.82 7.17 3.68
CA ASN A 83 14.08 6.55 4.03
C ASN A 83 13.92 5.02 4.14
N GLY A 84 15.03 4.27 4.06
CA GLY A 84 14.99 2.81 4.10
C GLY A 84 14.39 2.23 5.38
N ARG A 85 14.56 2.91 6.53
CA ARG A 85 14.03 2.49 7.83
C ARG A 85 12.50 2.61 7.90
N HIS A 86 11.94 3.72 7.47
CA HIS A 86 10.50 3.96 7.43
C HIS A 86 9.83 3.04 6.41
N ARG A 87 10.47 2.79 5.26
CA ARG A 87 9.99 1.80 4.30
C ARG A 87 9.94 0.41 4.94
N LEU A 88 10.98 -0.02 5.64
CA LEU A 88 10.99 -1.30 6.35
C LEU A 88 9.87 -1.38 7.40
N GLN A 89 9.65 -0.32 8.18
CA GLN A 89 8.57 -0.29 9.18
C GLN A 89 7.19 -0.45 8.53
N VAL A 90 6.91 0.22 7.40
CA VAL A 90 5.65 0.06 6.65
C VAL A 90 5.51 -1.38 6.16
N LEU A 91 6.58 -1.95 5.57
CA LEU A 91 6.57 -3.33 5.08
C LEU A 91 6.36 -4.35 6.20
N LEU A 92 6.98 -4.16 7.36
CA LEU A 92 6.79 -5.03 8.52
C LEU A 92 5.37 -4.94 9.07
N LEU A 93 4.85 -3.73 9.24
CA LEU A 93 3.50 -3.51 9.76
C LEU A 93 2.45 -4.12 8.83
N PHE A 94 2.37 -3.67 7.57
CA PHE A 94 1.35 -4.13 6.64
C PHE A 94 1.61 -5.55 6.14
N GLY A 95 2.87 -5.99 6.08
CA GLY A 95 3.22 -7.38 5.82
C GLY A 95 2.75 -8.32 6.93
N ALA A 96 2.92 -7.95 8.20
CA ALA A 96 2.41 -8.74 9.32
C ALA A 96 0.89 -8.81 9.33
N LEU A 97 0.20 -7.68 9.09
CA LEU A 97 -1.27 -7.66 8.95
C LEU A 97 -1.74 -8.55 7.80
N SER A 98 -1.05 -8.50 6.65
CA SER A 98 -1.35 -9.34 5.49
C SER A 98 -1.12 -10.83 5.77
N LEU A 99 -0.03 -11.19 6.45
CA LEU A 99 0.25 -12.57 6.86
C LEU A 99 -0.72 -13.09 7.93
N MET A 100 -1.29 -12.20 8.75
CA MET A 100 -2.33 -12.59 9.68
C MET A 100 -3.65 -12.89 8.95
N LEU A 101 -3.98 -12.09 7.93
CA LEU A 101 -5.28 -12.14 7.25
C LEU A 101 -5.34 -13.17 6.11
N TYR A 102 -4.41 -13.10 5.16
CA TYR A 102 -4.55 -13.80 3.88
C TYR A 102 -4.39 -15.32 3.92
N PRO A 103 -3.52 -15.91 4.77
CA PRO A 103 -3.47 -17.37 4.89
C PRO A 103 -4.81 -17.97 5.29
N ALA A 104 -5.57 -17.29 6.16
CA ALA A 104 -6.90 -17.72 6.56
C ALA A 104 -7.91 -17.61 5.40
N THR A 105 -7.89 -16.50 4.64
CA THR A 105 -8.78 -16.34 3.48
C THR A 105 -8.47 -17.31 2.35
N LEU A 106 -7.24 -17.84 2.29
CA LEU A 106 -6.83 -18.88 1.36
C LEU A 106 -7.18 -20.30 1.83
N GLY A 107 -7.80 -20.45 3.01
CA GLY A 107 -8.16 -21.75 3.59
C GLY A 107 -6.96 -22.53 4.15
N LEU A 108 -5.81 -21.88 4.38
CA LEU A 108 -4.61 -22.51 4.92
C LEU A 108 -4.68 -22.71 6.44
N THR A 109 -5.62 -22.06 7.12
CA THR A 109 -5.80 -22.13 8.57
C THR A 109 -7.28 -22.27 8.94
N TYR A 110 -7.57 -23.03 10.00
CA TYR A 110 -8.92 -23.11 10.61
C TYR A 110 -9.31 -21.86 11.41
N PHE A 111 -8.33 -21.01 11.73
CA PHE A 111 -8.54 -19.72 12.37
C PHE A 111 -8.92 -18.68 11.33
N ASP A 112 -9.98 -17.90 11.59
CA ASP A 112 -10.51 -16.88 10.68
C ASP A 112 -10.46 -15.46 11.30
N PRO A 113 -9.30 -14.78 11.18
CA PRO A 113 -9.14 -13.40 11.63
C PRO A 113 -9.93 -12.39 10.78
N TYR A 114 -10.44 -12.75 9.59
CA TYR A 114 -11.27 -11.85 8.79
C TYR A 114 -12.57 -11.49 9.52
N ARG A 115 -13.10 -12.41 10.34
CA ARG A 115 -14.30 -12.19 11.17
C ARG A 115 -14.13 -11.08 12.20
N TRP A 116 -12.91 -10.82 12.65
CA TRP A 116 -12.64 -9.74 13.60
C TRP A 116 -12.98 -8.37 13.03
N GLY A 117 -12.91 -8.21 11.71
CA GLY A 117 -13.25 -6.95 11.08
C GLY A 117 -14.74 -6.59 11.14
N PHE A 118 -15.64 -7.55 11.40
CA PHE A 118 -17.05 -7.30 11.68
C PHE A 118 -17.32 -6.88 13.14
N ASN A 119 -16.39 -7.18 14.06
CA ASN A 119 -16.40 -6.63 15.42
C ASN A 119 -15.17 -5.74 15.61
N PRO A 120 -15.18 -4.52 15.04
CA PRO A 120 -13.97 -3.73 14.80
C PRO A 120 -13.40 -3.08 16.06
N ARG A 121 -14.13 -3.04 17.17
CA ARG A 121 -13.73 -2.31 18.40
C ARG A 121 -12.31 -2.69 18.89
N PRO A 122 -11.98 -3.96 19.14
CA PRO A 122 -10.63 -4.37 19.52
C PRO A 122 -9.59 -4.05 18.44
N MET A 123 -9.96 -4.19 17.16
CA MET A 123 -9.05 -3.88 16.05
C MET A 123 -8.73 -2.40 15.96
N ILE A 124 -9.71 -1.51 16.14
CA ILE A 124 -9.51 -0.06 16.12
C ILE A 124 -8.53 0.34 17.24
N VAL A 125 -8.66 -0.25 18.43
CA VAL A 125 -7.70 -0.04 19.52
C VAL A 125 -6.30 -0.51 19.11
N LEU A 126 -6.18 -1.71 18.53
CA LEU A 126 -4.90 -2.24 18.05
C LEU A 126 -4.26 -1.34 16.97
N MET A 127 -5.04 -0.89 15.99
CA MET A 127 -4.55 0.03 14.95
C MET A 127 -4.21 1.41 15.51
N GLY A 128 -4.95 1.87 16.53
CA GLY A 128 -4.63 3.09 17.26
C GLY A 128 -3.27 2.99 17.97
N VAL A 129 -3.02 1.89 18.68
CA VAL A 129 -1.72 1.62 19.30
C VAL A 129 -0.62 1.51 18.25
N ALA A 130 -0.85 0.79 17.15
CA ALA A 130 0.12 0.68 16.05
C ALA A 130 0.43 2.07 15.45
N ALA A 131 -0.58 2.93 15.29
CA ALA A 131 -0.39 4.31 14.82
C ALA A 131 0.43 5.14 15.81
N LEU A 132 0.19 5.02 17.12
CA LEU A 132 0.99 5.69 18.14
C LEU A 132 2.46 5.22 18.14
N VAL A 133 2.70 3.92 17.96
CA VAL A 133 4.06 3.38 17.80
C VAL A 133 4.72 3.96 16.55
N MET A 134 4.03 4.00 15.42
CA MET A 134 4.57 4.60 14.18
C MET A 134 4.82 6.11 14.33
N LEU A 135 3.98 6.81 15.10
CA LEU A 135 4.17 8.22 15.43
C LEU A 135 5.43 8.43 16.27
N ALA A 136 5.64 7.59 17.30
CA ALA A 136 6.87 7.62 18.11
C ALA A 136 8.13 7.32 17.27
N LEU A 137 8.00 6.45 16.26
CA LEU A 137 9.04 6.16 15.27
C LEU A 137 9.16 7.22 14.16
N ARG A 138 8.34 8.28 14.20
CA ARG A 138 8.27 9.38 13.23
C ARG A 138 7.96 8.96 11.79
N ASN A 139 7.26 7.83 11.64
CA ASN A 139 6.82 7.33 10.35
C ASN A 139 5.42 7.87 10.00
N THR A 140 5.40 9.10 9.48
CA THR A 140 4.16 9.82 9.17
C THR A 140 3.29 9.11 8.14
N LEU A 141 3.88 8.42 7.15
CA LEU A 141 3.10 7.67 6.17
C LEU A 141 2.32 6.53 6.82
N ALA A 142 2.98 5.71 7.64
CA ALA A 142 2.31 4.60 8.32
C ALA A 142 1.18 5.09 9.23
N VAL A 143 1.39 6.22 9.92
CA VAL A 143 0.35 6.89 10.71
C VAL A 143 -0.84 7.27 9.83
N TRP A 144 -0.60 7.95 8.70
CA TRP A 144 -1.68 8.34 7.78
C TRP A 144 -2.41 7.14 7.19
N MET A 145 -1.70 6.06 6.84
CA MET A 145 -2.32 4.85 6.31
C MET A 145 -3.29 4.22 7.32
N LEU A 146 -2.92 4.14 8.60
CA LEU A 146 -3.77 3.59 9.66
C LEU A 146 -4.90 4.56 10.07
N ALA A 147 -4.57 5.84 10.25
CA ALA A 147 -5.52 6.86 10.70
C ALA A 147 -6.59 7.15 9.64
N ALA A 148 -6.20 7.31 8.37
CA ALA A 148 -7.17 7.53 7.29
C ALA A 148 -8.05 6.31 7.06
N GLY A 149 -7.50 5.09 7.13
CA GLY A 149 -8.30 3.86 7.06
C GLY A 149 -9.33 3.78 8.19
N THR A 150 -8.91 4.11 9.41
CA THR A 150 -9.82 4.12 10.57
C THR A 150 -10.88 5.20 10.50
N LEU A 151 -10.51 6.41 10.07
CA LEU A 151 -11.44 7.51 9.88
C LEU A 151 -12.45 7.19 8.78
N ALA A 152 -11.99 6.65 7.65
CA ALA A 152 -12.86 6.26 6.55
C ALA A 152 -13.86 5.17 6.95
N PHE A 153 -13.45 4.22 7.80
CA PHE A 153 -14.34 3.24 8.39
C PHE A 153 -15.39 3.89 9.31
N ALA A 154 -14.96 4.78 10.20
CA ALA A 154 -15.85 5.50 11.10
C ALA A 154 -16.89 6.35 10.35
N LEU A 155 -16.50 6.94 9.22
CA LEU A 155 -17.37 7.71 8.33
C LEU A 155 -18.17 6.86 7.34
N ARG A 156 -18.00 5.53 7.35
CA ARG A 156 -18.67 4.59 6.42
C ARG A 156 -18.48 4.99 4.94
N LEU A 157 -17.25 5.35 4.57
CA LEU A 157 -16.92 5.80 3.22
C LEU A 157 -16.99 4.68 2.17
N LYS A 158 -16.86 3.40 2.57
CA LYS A 158 -17.06 2.24 1.70
C LYS A 158 -18.36 1.54 2.05
N ALA A 159 -18.89 0.79 1.08
CA ALA A 159 -20.04 -0.07 1.30
C ALA A 159 -19.75 -1.24 2.25
N SER A 160 -18.47 -1.65 2.37
CA SER A 160 -18.10 -2.74 3.27
C SER A 160 -18.26 -2.35 4.74
N GLU A 161 -18.85 -3.27 5.51
CA GLU A 161 -18.92 -3.18 6.96
C GLU A 161 -17.71 -3.79 7.67
N ASN A 162 -16.82 -4.44 6.93
CA ASN A 162 -15.62 -5.08 7.47
C ASN A 162 -14.47 -4.07 7.55
N TYR A 163 -13.89 -3.92 8.74
CA TYR A 163 -12.78 -2.99 8.97
C TYR A 163 -11.49 -3.37 8.22
N TRP A 164 -11.23 -4.66 7.98
CA TRP A 164 -10.05 -5.10 7.22
C TRP A 164 -9.99 -4.47 5.83
N ASP A 165 -11.14 -4.35 5.17
CA ASP A 165 -11.26 -3.82 3.81
C ASP A 165 -10.87 -2.34 3.70
N TYR A 166 -10.71 -1.64 4.83
CA TYR A 166 -10.23 -0.25 4.87
C TYR A 166 -8.71 -0.16 5.12
N VAL A 167 -8.11 -1.20 5.70
CA VAL A 167 -6.72 -1.20 6.19
C VAL A 167 -5.78 -1.98 5.27
N VAL A 168 -6.20 -3.14 4.76
CA VAL A 168 -5.36 -4.01 3.93
C VAL A 168 -6.15 -4.53 2.73
N ASP A 169 -5.50 -4.61 1.58
CA ASP A 169 -6.04 -5.24 0.38
C ASP A 169 -4.97 -6.12 -0.31
N PRO A 170 -5.36 -6.96 -1.30
CA PRO A 170 -4.43 -7.87 -1.96
C PRO A 170 -3.28 -7.15 -2.70
N LEU A 171 -3.48 -5.92 -3.18
CA LEU A 171 -2.44 -5.14 -3.84
C LEU A 171 -1.37 -4.68 -2.83
N LEU A 172 -1.79 -4.22 -1.66
CA LEU A 172 -0.87 -3.86 -0.58
C LEU A 172 -0.11 -5.08 -0.05
N ALA A 173 -0.80 -6.21 0.10
CA ALA A 173 -0.15 -7.47 0.49
C ALA A 173 0.89 -7.92 -0.54
N GLY A 174 0.54 -7.88 -1.83
CA GLY A 174 1.46 -8.18 -2.94
C GLY A 174 2.68 -7.24 -2.95
N TYR A 175 2.46 -5.93 -2.76
CA TYR A 175 3.55 -4.97 -2.60
C TYR A 175 4.48 -5.34 -1.43
N CYS A 176 3.91 -5.62 -0.25
CA CYS A 176 4.69 -5.97 0.93
C CYS A 176 5.53 -7.22 0.72
N LEU A 177 4.95 -8.24 0.09
CA LEU A 177 5.63 -9.50 -0.23
C LEU A 177 6.79 -9.28 -1.21
N VAL A 178 6.53 -8.65 -2.36
CA VAL A 178 7.55 -8.43 -3.40
C VAL A 178 8.68 -7.54 -2.88
N ALA A 179 8.34 -6.41 -2.25
CA ALA A 179 9.35 -5.49 -1.73
C ALA A 179 10.14 -6.08 -0.55
N GLY A 180 9.47 -6.84 0.32
CA GLY A 180 10.11 -7.53 1.45
C GLY A 180 11.11 -8.58 0.98
N VAL A 181 10.70 -9.48 0.07
CA VAL A 181 11.57 -10.51 -0.52
C VAL A 181 12.76 -9.87 -1.23
N TRP A 182 12.52 -8.81 -2.01
CA TRP A 182 13.59 -8.08 -2.70
C TRP A 182 14.62 -7.49 -1.73
N MET A 183 14.18 -6.89 -0.62
CA MET A 183 15.08 -6.36 0.41
C MET A 183 15.92 -7.46 1.08
N LEU A 184 15.32 -8.62 1.36
CA LEU A 184 16.04 -9.78 1.92
C LEU A 184 17.06 -10.33 0.92
N ALA A 185 16.70 -10.44 -0.36
CA ALA A 185 17.60 -10.88 -1.42
C ALA A 185 18.83 -9.96 -1.55
N ILE A 186 18.63 -8.64 -1.56
CA ILE A 186 19.72 -7.67 -1.57
C ILE A 186 20.59 -7.81 -0.32
N ALA A 187 19.99 -7.92 0.86
CA ALA A 187 20.75 -8.06 2.11
C ALA A 187 21.59 -9.34 2.13
N ALA A 188 21.06 -10.46 1.64
CA ALA A 188 21.79 -11.71 1.49
C ALA A 188 22.93 -11.57 0.48
N TRP A 189 22.67 -10.97 -0.69
CA TRP A 189 23.67 -10.73 -1.72
C TRP A 189 24.85 -9.90 -1.20
N LEU A 190 24.56 -8.79 -0.51
CA LEU A 190 25.57 -7.92 0.08
C LEU A 190 26.39 -8.64 1.15
N ARG A 191 25.76 -9.46 2.01
CA ARG A 191 26.49 -10.27 3.01
C ARG A 191 27.45 -11.27 2.38
N VAL A 192 27.03 -11.96 1.31
CA VAL A 192 27.87 -12.94 0.61
C VAL A 192 29.09 -12.25 -0.04
N HIS A 193 28.88 -11.12 -0.70
CA HIS A 193 29.94 -10.39 -1.42
C HIS A 193 30.83 -9.50 -0.52
N GLN A 194 30.45 -9.29 0.75
CA GLN A 194 31.28 -8.60 1.75
C GLN A 194 32.13 -9.55 2.61
N SER A 195 32.20 -10.84 2.28
CA SER A 195 33.14 -11.77 2.95
C SER A 195 34.60 -11.32 2.72
N PRO A 196 35.46 -11.24 3.76
CA PRO A 196 36.65 -10.40 3.71
C PRO A 196 37.74 -10.97 2.80
N ARG A 197 38.22 -10.16 1.84
CA ARG A 197 39.61 -10.19 1.38
C ARG A 197 40.55 -9.73 2.52
N ARG A 198 40.63 -10.48 3.62
CA ARG A 198 41.62 -10.26 4.70
C ARG A 198 42.26 -11.58 5.10
N ALA A 199 43.33 -11.93 4.38
CA ALA A 199 44.50 -12.62 4.91
C ALA A 199 45.58 -12.66 3.82
N LEU A 200 46.30 -11.56 3.61
CA LEU A 200 47.68 -11.65 3.13
C LEU A 200 48.56 -11.38 4.35
N PRO A 201 49.32 -12.38 4.85
CA PRO A 201 50.29 -12.13 5.88
C PRO A 201 51.44 -11.31 5.26
N VAL A 202 51.65 -10.11 5.78
CA VAL A 202 52.88 -9.36 5.57
C VAL A 202 53.97 -10.14 6.30
N LYS A 203 54.84 -10.83 5.55
CA LYS A 203 56.09 -11.36 6.10
C LYS A 203 57.06 -10.19 6.29
N GLN A 204 57.48 -9.96 7.53
CA GLN A 204 58.72 -9.25 7.88
C GLN A 204 59.83 -10.28 8.08
#